data_AF-A0A7L2CC88-F1
#
_entry.id   AF-A0A7L2CC88-F1
#
_cell.length_a   1.000
_cell.length_b   1.000
_cell.length_c   1.000
_cell.angle_alpha   90.00
_cell.angle_beta   90.00
_cell.angle_gamma   90.00
#
_symmetry.space_group_name_H-M   'P 1'
#
loop_
_entity.id
_entity.type
_entity.pdbx_description
1 polymer ?
#
loop_
_entity_poly.entity_id
_entity_poly.type
_entity_poly.pdbx_seq_one_letter_code
_entity_poly.pdbx_strand_id
1 'polypeptide(L)'
;MHICKATKYLKDITLKKQCVPFRHYNRGVSRCAQLRFKMKMWEECCGCWPKKSAAFLLHMLKNAESNAELKGLDVDSLVIEHIQVNKAPKMHRRTYRAHGRINPYMSSPCHIEMILTEKEQIMPKPEEEVAQKKKVEHHTLKSSLMSAAG
;
A
#
# COMPACT_ATOMS: atom_id res chain seq x y z
N MET A 1 6.30 5.65 -1.27
CA MET A 1 5.35 6.01 -0.18
C MET A 1 6.18 6.45 1.02
N HIS A 2 5.86 7.59 1.67
CA HIS A 2 6.58 8.03 2.88
C HIS A 2 6.43 7.04 4.03
N ILE A 3 7.48 6.92 4.84
CA ILE A 3 7.53 5.96 5.94
C ILE A 3 6.43 6.17 6.98
N CYS A 4 6.18 7.41 7.42
CA CYS A 4 5.11 7.76 8.37
C CYS A 4 3.72 7.38 7.86
N LYS A 5 3.47 7.55 6.56
CA LYS A 5 2.22 7.14 5.92
C LYS A 5 2.11 5.62 5.84
N ALA A 6 3.20 4.92 5.55
CA ALA A 6 3.25 3.47 5.48
C ALA A 6 2.98 2.82 6.84
N THR A 7 3.65 3.30 7.90
CA THR A 7 3.47 2.79 9.28
C THR A 7 2.04 3.03 9.77
N LYS A 8 1.47 4.21 9.52
CA LYS A 8 0.05 4.50 9.80
C LYS A 8 -0.88 3.54 9.07
N TYR A 9 -0.66 3.34 7.77
CA TYR A 9 -1.49 2.43 6.96
C TYR A 9 -1.45 0.99 7.49
N LEU A 10 -0.27 0.46 7.83
CA LEU A 10 -0.13 -0.90 8.36
C LEU A 10 -0.74 -1.06 9.76
N LYS A 11 -0.66 -0.03 10.62
CA LYS A 11 -1.37 0.01 11.91
C LYS A 11 -2.89 -0.01 11.69
N ASP A 12 -3.39 0.78 10.75
CA ASP A 12 -4.82 0.81 10.40
C ASP A 12 -5.33 -0.54 9.86
N ILE A 13 -4.51 -1.28 9.10
CA ILE A 13 -4.85 -2.64 8.64
C ILE A 13 -5.01 -3.60 9.82
N THR A 14 -4.12 -3.49 10.80
CA THR A 14 -4.17 -4.31 12.02
C THR A 14 -5.46 -4.06 12.81
N LEU A 15 -5.94 -2.81 12.83
CA LEU A 15 -7.20 -2.38 13.42
C LEU A 15 -8.42 -2.57 12.50
N LYS A 16 -8.23 -3.11 11.28
CA LYS A 16 -9.25 -3.29 10.24
C LYS A 16 -9.94 -2.00 9.76
N LYS A 17 -9.35 -0.84 10.00
CA LYS A 17 -9.86 0.47 9.54
C LYS A 17 -9.62 0.69 8.06
N GLN A 18 -8.50 0.18 7.54
CA GLN A 18 -8.18 0.19 6.11
C GLN A 18 -7.87 -1.24 5.65
N CYS A 19 -8.28 -1.61 4.45
CA CYS A 19 -8.02 -2.92 3.86
C CYS A 19 -6.89 -2.87 2.83
N VAL A 20 -6.35 -4.05 2.54
CA VAL A 20 -5.37 -4.28 1.47
C VAL A 20 -6.13 -4.82 0.25
N PRO A 21 -6.00 -4.19 -0.93
CA PRO A 21 -6.56 -4.74 -2.17
C PRO A 21 -5.76 -5.94 -2.66
N PHE A 22 -6.44 -7.02 -3.02
CA PHE A 22 -5.83 -8.22 -3.59
C PHE A 22 -6.00 -8.18 -5.11
N ARG A 23 -4.92 -7.87 -5.83
CA ARG A 23 -4.94 -7.75 -7.31
C ARG A 23 -4.61 -9.06 -8.03
N HIS A 24 -3.49 -9.68 -7.68
CA HIS A 24 -3.00 -10.87 -8.39
C HIS A 24 -3.60 -12.17 -7.81
N TYR A 25 -3.42 -12.41 -6.50
CA TYR A 25 -3.94 -13.60 -5.83
C TYR A 25 -5.33 -13.32 -5.23
N ASN A 26 -6.36 -13.24 -6.08
CA ASN A 26 -7.71 -12.79 -5.69
C ASN A 26 -8.80 -13.88 -5.75
N ARG A 27 -8.45 -15.12 -6.14
CA ARG A 27 -9.42 -16.23 -6.24
C ARG A 27 -9.94 -16.61 -4.85
N GLY A 28 -11.25 -16.50 -4.65
CA GLY A 28 -11.91 -16.80 -3.37
C GLY A 28 -11.81 -15.69 -2.32
N VAL A 29 -11.33 -14.50 -2.67
CA VAL A 29 -11.28 -13.35 -1.76
C VAL A 29 -12.61 -12.60 -1.78
N SER A 30 -13.16 -12.30 -0.60
CA SER A 30 -14.39 -11.54 -0.45
C SER A 30 -14.24 -10.08 -0.87
N ARG A 31 -15.33 -9.47 -1.34
CA ARG A 31 -15.41 -8.03 -1.62
C ARG A 31 -15.44 -7.22 -0.32
N CYS A 32 -14.75 -6.09 -0.27
CA CYS A 32 -14.73 -5.19 0.88
C CYS A 32 -15.23 -3.79 0.50
N ALA A 33 -16.16 -3.23 1.28
CA ALA A 33 -16.74 -1.90 1.03
C ALA A 33 -15.71 -0.76 1.11
N GLN A 34 -14.67 -0.91 1.94
CA GLN A 34 -13.62 0.09 2.12
C GLN A 34 -12.82 0.39 0.83
N LEU A 35 -12.75 -0.56 -0.12
CA LEU A 35 -12.07 -0.36 -1.40
C LEU A 35 -12.93 0.37 -2.43
N ARG A 36 -14.24 0.43 -2.21
CA ARG A 36 -15.22 0.96 -3.18
C ARG A 36 -14.98 2.43 -3.53
N PHE A 37 -14.47 3.23 -2.59
CA PHE A 37 -14.17 4.65 -2.79
C PHE A 37 -12.74 4.91 -3.28
N LYS A 38 -11.80 3.98 -3.06
CA LYS A 38 -10.39 4.16 -3.43
C LYS A 38 -10.06 3.64 -4.83
N MET A 39 -10.86 2.73 -5.39
CA MET A 39 -10.63 2.13 -6.69
C MET A 39 -11.80 2.46 -7.62
N LYS A 40 -11.50 3.17 -8.73
CA LYS A 40 -12.48 3.55 -9.76
C LYS A 40 -13.04 2.34 -10.55
N MET A 41 -12.38 1.18 -10.47
CA MET A 41 -12.75 -0.03 -11.21
C MET A 41 -13.41 -1.06 -10.29
N TRP A 42 -14.63 -1.46 -10.66
CA TRP A 42 -15.51 -2.37 -9.91
C TRP A 42 -14.91 -3.77 -9.71
N GLU A 43 -13.99 -4.21 -10.58
CA GLU A 43 -13.36 -5.53 -10.55
C GLU A 43 -12.29 -5.70 -9.45
N GLU A 44 -11.79 -4.60 -8.87
CA GLU A 44 -10.74 -4.65 -7.84
C GLU A 44 -11.29 -4.58 -6.40
N CYS A 45 -12.61 -4.72 -6.20
CA CYS A 45 -13.23 -4.59 -4.87
C CYS A 45 -12.86 -5.72 -3.87
N CYS A 46 -12.04 -6.70 -4.28
CA CYS A 46 -11.60 -7.81 -3.45
C CYS A 46 -10.48 -7.37 -2.48
N GLY A 47 -10.75 -7.46 -1.18
CA GLY A 47 -9.83 -6.97 -0.16
C GLY A 47 -9.93 -7.74 1.16
N CYS A 48 -8.82 -7.78 1.89
CA CYS A 48 -8.74 -8.42 3.21
C CYS A 48 -7.82 -7.63 4.15
N TRP A 49 -7.79 -8.04 5.42
CA TRP A 49 -6.94 -7.47 6.47
C TRP A 49 -5.88 -8.48 6.94
N PRO A 50 -4.75 -8.61 6.23
CA PRO A 50 -3.71 -9.57 6.57
C PRO A 50 -2.89 -9.11 7.78
N LYS A 51 -3.39 -9.39 8.99
CA LYS A 51 -2.77 -8.97 10.26
C LYS A 51 -1.32 -9.44 10.41
N LYS A 52 -1.05 -10.71 10.10
CA LYS A 52 0.30 -11.30 10.25
C LYS A 52 1.30 -10.60 9.33
N SER A 53 0.96 -10.45 8.04
CA SER A 53 1.84 -9.79 7.07
C SER A 53 2.11 -8.33 7.43
N ALA A 54 1.07 -7.59 7.87
CA ALA A 54 1.22 -6.21 8.31
C ALA A 54 2.18 -6.07 9.51
N ALA A 55 2.12 -7.00 10.46
CA ALA A 55 3.03 -7.00 11.61
C ALA A 55 4.50 -7.22 11.19
N PHE A 56 4.78 -8.18 10.30
CA PHE A 56 6.15 -8.40 9.80
C PHE A 56 6.69 -7.19 9.04
N LEU A 57 5.86 -6.54 8.21
CA LEU A 57 6.27 -5.33 7.50
C LEU A 57 6.51 -4.14 8.44
N LEU A 58 5.70 -3.99 9.49
CA LEU A 58 5.94 -2.97 10.53
C LEU A 58 7.28 -3.20 11.24
N HIS A 59 7.60 -4.45 11.57
CA HIS A 59 8.89 -4.77 12.19
C HIS A 59 10.06 -4.45 11.26
N MET A 60 9.94 -4.74 9.96
CA MET A 60 10.97 -4.39 8.99
C MET A 60 11.14 -2.88 8.81
N LEU A 61 10.04 -2.11 8.78
CA LEU A 61 10.11 -0.65 8.70
C LEU A 61 10.79 -0.05 9.94
N LYS A 62 10.47 -0.55 11.14
CA LYS A 62 11.14 -0.12 12.37
C LYS A 62 12.65 -0.41 12.34
N ASN A 63 13.02 -1.57 11.78
CA ASN A 63 14.43 -1.92 11.59
C ASN A 63 15.11 -0.99 10.56
N ALA A 64 14.41 -0.64 9.48
CA ALA A 64 14.90 0.30 8.48
C ALA A 64 15.05 1.72 9.04
N GLU A 65 14.13 2.19 9.88
CA GLU A 65 14.23 3.45 10.63
C GLU A 65 15.50 3.46 11.47
N SER A 66 15.72 2.44 12.31
CA SER A 66 16.91 2.34 13.15
C SER A 66 18.22 2.30 12.32
N ASN A 67 18.20 1.65 11.16
CA ASN A 67 19.35 1.64 10.26
C ASN A 67 19.61 3.01 9.62
N ALA A 68 18.57 3.80 9.36
CA ALA A 68 18.69 5.14 8.80
C ALA A 68 19.21 6.14 9.84
N GLU A 69 18.70 6.05 11.08
CA GLU A 69 19.21 6.81 12.24
C GLU A 69 20.70 6.56 12.46
N LEU A 70 21.11 5.29 12.41
CA LEU A 70 22.53 4.90 12.56
C LEU A 70 23.42 5.47 11.45
N LYS A 71 22.86 5.64 10.24
CA LYS A 71 23.56 6.24 9.10
C LYS A 71 23.49 7.78 9.08
N GLY A 72 22.72 8.40 9.98
CA GLY A 72 22.52 9.85 10.03
C GLY A 72 21.63 10.41 8.91
N LEU A 73 20.76 9.60 8.32
CA LEU A 73 19.77 10.04 7.33
C LEU A 73 18.55 10.66 8.03
N ASP A 74 17.88 11.62 7.38
CA ASP A 74 16.62 12.15 7.92
C ASP A 74 15.50 11.11 7.79
N VAL A 75 14.97 10.67 8.94
CA VAL A 75 13.95 9.62 9.03
C VAL A 75 12.62 10.07 8.42
N ASP A 76 12.28 11.35 8.55
CA ASP A 76 10.97 11.88 8.11
C ASP A 76 10.89 11.98 6.58
N SER A 77 12.02 12.23 5.93
CA SER A 77 12.15 12.32 4.47
C SER A 77 12.34 10.97 3.77
N LEU A 78 12.34 9.85 4.52
CA LEU A 78 12.47 8.51 3.93
C LEU A 78 11.25 8.10 3.11
N VAL A 79 11.51 7.67 1.89
CA VAL A 79 10.54 7.11 0.97
C VAL A 79 10.90 5.67 0.65
N ILE A 80 9.91 4.78 0.74
CA ILE A 80 10.04 3.41 0.24
C ILE A 80 10.12 3.48 -1.29
N GLU A 81 11.29 3.16 -1.84
CA GLU A 81 11.54 3.10 -3.28
C GLU A 81 11.24 1.71 -3.81
N HIS A 82 11.86 0.70 -3.22
CA HIS A 82 11.75 -0.68 -3.66
C HIS A 82 11.31 -1.58 -2.52
N ILE A 83 10.36 -2.47 -2.80
CA ILE A 83 9.98 -3.56 -1.93
C ILE A 83 9.76 -4.80 -2.78
N GLN A 84 10.42 -5.90 -2.42
CA GLN A 84 10.30 -7.16 -3.13
C GLN A 84 10.09 -8.30 -2.14
N VAL A 85 9.27 -9.26 -2.56
CA VAL A 85 8.93 -10.45 -1.77
C VAL A 85 9.21 -11.69 -2.61
N ASN A 86 10.19 -12.47 -2.19
CA ASN A 86 10.59 -13.71 -2.84
C ASN A 86 10.08 -14.93 -2.06
N LYS A 87 9.81 -16.02 -2.78
CA LYS A 87 9.40 -17.29 -2.16
C LYS A 87 10.62 -17.94 -1.50
N ALA A 88 10.47 -18.36 -0.25
CA ALA A 88 11.50 -19.11 0.46
C ALA A 88 11.25 -20.63 0.36
N PRO A 89 12.24 -21.48 0.66
CA PRO A 89 12.07 -22.94 0.66
C PRO A 89 10.89 -23.40 1.52
N LYS A 90 10.08 -24.32 1.00
CA LYS A 90 8.88 -24.80 1.69
C LYS A 90 9.24 -25.67 2.88
N MET A 91 8.56 -25.46 4.01
CA MET A 91 8.66 -26.34 5.18
C MET A 91 7.62 -27.46 5.06
N HIS A 92 8.02 -28.70 5.31
CA HIS A 92 7.20 -29.89 5.08
C HIS A 92 6.62 -30.44 6.40
N ARG A 93 5.32 -30.69 6.41
CA ARG A 93 4.61 -31.45 7.45
C ARG A 93 3.69 -32.48 6.79
N ARG A 94 3.18 -33.41 7.59
CA ARG A 94 2.27 -34.49 7.14
C ARG A 94 0.86 -34.24 7.64
N THR A 95 -0.13 -34.57 6.81
CA THR A 95 -1.54 -34.66 7.19
C THR A 95 -2.03 -36.07 6.87
N TYR A 96 -2.45 -36.79 7.92
CA TYR A 96 -3.09 -38.09 7.78
C TYR A 96 -4.51 -37.94 7.23
N ARG A 97 -4.89 -38.80 6.29
CA ARG A 97 -6.19 -38.81 5.62
C ARG A 97 -6.80 -40.22 5.68
N ALA A 98 -8.07 -40.31 5.30
CA ALA A 98 -8.80 -41.57 5.26
C ALA A 98 -8.06 -42.65 4.45
N HIS A 99 -8.30 -43.91 4.82
CA HIS A 99 -7.69 -45.11 4.22
C HIS A 99 -6.14 -45.11 4.24
N GLY A 100 -5.53 -44.55 5.29
CA GLY A 100 -4.07 -44.58 5.49
C GLY A 100 -3.27 -43.67 4.54
N ARG A 101 -3.93 -42.76 3.81
CA ARG A 101 -3.25 -41.81 2.92
C ARG A 101 -2.50 -40.74 3.71
N ILE A 102 -1.31 -40.37 3.25
CA ILE A 102 -0.51 -39.28 3.84
C ILE A 102 -0.31 -38.19 2.79
N ASN A 103 -0.87 -37.02 3.04
CA ASN A 103 -0.72 -35.87 2.15
C ASN A 103 0.25 -34.84 2.75
N PRO A 104 0.94 -34.05 1.91
CA PRO A 104 1.81 -32.99 2.39
C PRO A 104 0.98 -31.79 2.90
N TYR A 105 1.42 -31.23 4.02
CA TYR A 105 0.98 -29.92 4.51
C TYR A 105 2.20 -29.00 4.55
N MET A 106 2.33 -28.18 3.51
CA MET A 106 3.52 -27.35 3.30
C MET A 106 3.28 -25.92 3.77
N SER A 107 4.23 -25.36 4.50
CA SER A 107 4.26 -23.90 4.76
C SER A 107 5.03 -23.21 3.64
N SER A 108 4.55 -22.04 3.21
CA SER A 108 5.21 -21.21 2.20
C SER A 108 5.76 -19.93 2.83
N PRO A 109 6.99 -19.95 3.38
CA PRO A 109 7.65 -18.75 3.90
C PRO A 109 8.10 -17.82 2.74
N CYS A 110 8.51 -16.60 3.09
CA CYS A 110 9.02 -15.63 2.12
C CYS A 110 10.25 -14.89 2.66
N HIS A 111 11.07 -14.40 1.73
CA HIS A 111 12.11 -13.40 1.97
C HIS A 111 11.57 -12.05 1.54
N ILE A 112 11.80 -11.01 2.34
CA ILE A 112 11.34 -9.66 2.06
C ILE A 112 12.57 -8.76 2.07
N GLU A 113 12.71 -7.95 1.03
CA GLU A 113 13.72 -6.90 0.95
C GLU A 113 13.06 -5.55 0.73
N MET A 114 13.63 -4.52 1.33
CA MET A 114 13.17 -3.14 1.18
C MET A 114 14.36 -2.20 1.08
N ILE A 115 14.24 -1.23 0.19
CA ILE A 115 15.20 -0.15 0.01
C ILE A 115 14.45 1.15 0.24
N LEU A 116 14.96 1.94 1.18
CA LEU A 116 14.46 3.26 1.48
C LEU A 116 15.51 4.28 1.01
N THR A 117 15.02 5.33 0.38
CA THR A 117 15.83 6.44 -0.10
C THR A 117 15.30 7.72 0.49
N GLU A 118 16.21 8.62 0.83
CA GLU A 118 15.85 10.00 1.10
C GLU A 118 15.44 10.67 -0.22
N LYS A 119 14.25 11.27 -0.24
CA LYS A 119 13.81 12.08 -1.39
C LYS A 119 13.42 13.44 -0.86
N GLU A 120 14.16 14.45 -1.28
CA GLU A 120 13.78 15.84 -1.04
C GLU A 120 12.42 16.11 -1.69
N GLN A 121 11.51 16.70 -0.94
CA GLN A 121 10.25 17.17 -1.49
C GLN A 121 10.56 18.38 -2.36
N ILE A 122 10.66 18.15 -3.67
CA ILE A 122 10.68 19.24 -4.65
C ILE A 122 9.29 19.90 -4.57
N MET A 123 9.17 20.98 -3.80
CA MET A 123 8.00 21.84 -3.87
C MET A 123 7.86 22.29 -5.33
N PRO A 124 6.69 22.12 -5.95
CA PRO A 124 6.47 22.64 -7.29
C PRO A 124 6.73 24.14 -7.26
N LYS A 125 7.53 24.63 -8.21
CA LYS A 125 7.75 26.07 -8.36
C LYS A 125 6.40 26.77 -8.49
N PRO A 126 6.20 27.94 -7.87
CA PRO A 126 4.90 28.61 -7.75
C PRO A 126 4.21 28.95 -9.08
N GLU A 127 4.91 28.86 -10.20
CA GLU A 127 4.40 29.15 -11.55
C GLU A 127 3.28 28.19 -11.99
N GLU A 128 3.31 26.92 -11.56
CA GLU A 128 2.29 25.93 -11.96
C GLU A 128 0.98 26.07 -11.17
N GLU A 129 1.03 26.50 -9.90
CA GLU A 129 -0.17 26.76 -9.10
C GLU A 129 -0.94 27.99 -9.59
N VAL A 130 -0.22 29.03 -10.06
CA VAL A 130 -0.84 30.23 -10.62
C VAL A 130 -1.53 29.91 -11.96
N ALA A 131 -0.96 29.01 -12.76
CA ALA A 131 -1.57 28.57 -14.02
C ALA A 131 -2.84 27.72 -13.80
N GLN A 132 -2.87 26.89 -12.76
CA GLN A 132 -4.05 26.09 -12.41
C GLN A 132 -5.18 26.95 -11.85
N LYS A 133 -4.89 27.93 -10.99
CA LYS A 133 -5.89 28.88 -10.47
C LYS A 133 -6.53 29.70 -11.60
N LYS A 134 -5.73 30.23 -12.53
CA LYS A 134 -6.23 30.97 -13.71
C LYS A 134 -7.12 30.12 -14.62
N LYS A 135 -6.82 28.83 -14.80
CA LYS A 135 -7.66 27.91 -15.60
C LYS A 135 -9.01 27.61 -14.91
N VAL A 136 -9.00 27.47 -13.59
CA VAL A 136 -10.23 27.25 -12.80
C VAL A 136 -11.11 28.50 -12.84
N GLU A 137 -10.54 29.69 -12.63
CA GLU A 137 -11.25 30.98 -12.73
C GLU A 137 -11.85 31.22 -14.11
N HIS A 138 -11.11 30.92 -15.18
CA HIS A 138 -11.60 31.08 -16.55
C HIS A 138 -12.72 30.07 -16.90
N HIS A 139 -12.73 28.89 -16.27
CA HIS A 139 -13.80 27.89 -16.44
C HIS A 139 -15.07 28.29 -15.68
N THR A 140 -14.96 28.79 -14.44
CA THR A 140 -16.11 29.27 -13.67
C THR A 140 -16.76 30.49 -14.32
N LEU A 141 -15.96 31.46 -14.79
CA LEU A 141 -16.49 32.65 -15.48
C LEU A 141 -17.24 32.32 -16.78
N LYS A 142 -16.74 31.34 -17.56
CA LYS A 142 -17.46 30.84 -18.75
C LYS A 142 -18.79 30.16 -18.39
N SER A 143 -18.80 29.34 -17.33
CA SER A 143 -20.02 28.66 -16.90
C SER A 143 -21.10 29.62 -16.40
N SER A 144 -20.73 30.68 -15.68
CA SER A 144 -21.66 31.70 -15.19
C SER A 144 -22.25 32.57 -16.30
N LEU A 145 -21.46 32.88 -17.34
CA LEU A 145 -21.93 33.64 -18.50
C LEU A 145 -22.92 32.82 -19.36
N MET A 146 -22.69 31.51 -19.49
CA MET A 146 -23.59 30.63 -20.25
C MET A 146 -24.93 30.39 -19.53
N SER A 147 -24.95 30.39 -18.20
CA SER A 147 -26.20 30.29 -17.43
C SER A 147 -27.02 31.58 -17.38
N ALA A 148 -26.42 32.73 -17.69
CA ALA A 148 -27.10 34.04 -17.69
C ALA A 148 -27.67 34.45 -19.07
N ALA A 149 -27.34 33.69 -20.12
CA ALA A 149 -27.71 33.98 -21.51
C ALA A 149 -28.82 33.08 -22.07
N GLY A 150 -29.48 32.27 -21.22
CA GLY A 150 -30.67 31.47 -21.55
C GLY A 150 -31.79 31.75 -20.59
#